data_AF-A0A9X1S1M1-F1
#
_entry.id   AF-A0A9X1S1M1-F1
#
_cell.length_a   1.000
_cell.length_b   1.000
_cell.length_c   1.000
_cell.angle_alpha   90.00
_cell.angle_beta   90.00
_cell.angle_gamma   90.00
#
_symmetry.space_group_name_H-M   'P 1'
#
loop_
_entity.id
_entity.type
_entity.pdbx_description
1 polymer ?
#
loop_
_entity_poly.entity_id
_entity_poly.type
_entity_poly.pdbx_seq_one_letter_code
_entity_poly.pdbx_strand_id
1 'polypeptide(L)'
;MSTKKPDTVTITVLTSGLSLPGPSNPNAIWATAGRTALRGEVVEVERSETLDRNGDSWLDMDDEAQLARWSVVRFRVGDHVEAEGIRYIGEDDERITYRRREREVHEARKIADAVQRKAELNRIYALYGAPDSGQRTLSEG
;
A
#
# COMPACT_ATOMS: atom_id res chain seq x y z
N MET A 1 24.66 -1.94 31.89
CA MET A 1 24.36 -1.73 30.46
C MET A 1 22.86 -1.59 30.32
N SER A 2 22.35 -0.38 30.16
CA SER A 2 20.92 -0.15 29.97
C SER A 2 20.60 -0.39 28.50
N THR A 3 19.91 -1.48 28.19
CA THR A 3 19.38 -1.73 26.84
C THR A 3 18.28 -0.70 26.59
N LYS A 4 18.67 0.43 25.97
CA LYS A 4 17.70 1.43 25.48
C LYS A 4 16.74 0.68 24.56
N LYS A 5 15.43 0.81 24.79
CA LYS A 5 14.44 0.28 23.85
C LYS A 5 14.72 0.89 22.46
N PRO A 6 14.56 0.12 21.37
CA PRO A 6 14.67 0.67 20.03
C PRO A 6 13.70 1.85 19.87
N ASP A 7 14.18 2.93 19.24
CA ASP A 7 13.38 4.13 18.97
C ASP A 7 12.50 3.84 17.75
N THR A 8 11.33 3.27 18.02
CA THR A 8 10.37 2.85 17.01
C THR A 8 9.33 3.95 16.79
N VAL A 9 9.08 4.26 15.51
CA VAL A 9 8.09 5.24 15.07
C VAL A 9 7.01 4.53 14.26
N THR A 10 5.76 4.74 14.63
CA THR A 10 4.61 4.30 13.85
C THR A 10 4.36 5.28 12.71
N ILE A 11 4.17 4.78 11.49
CA ILE A 11 3.77 5.59 10.33
C ILE A 11 2.58 4.95 9.60
N THR A 12 1.76 5.77 8.97
CA THR A 12 0.79 5.37 7.96
C THR A 12 1.38 5.62 6.58
N VAL A 13 1.44 4.58 5.76
CA VAL A 13 1.95 4.67 4.38
C VAL A 13 0.85 5.28 3.49
N LEU A 14 1.17 6.38 2.81
CA LEU A 14 0.24 7.11 1.96
C LEU A 14 0.38 6.75 0.48
N THR A 15 1.46 6.09 0.08
CA THR A 15 1.60 5.58 -1.30
C THR A 15 2.29 4.24 -1.30
N SER A 16 1.80 3.33 -2.13
CA SER A 16 2.48 2.07 -2.41
C SER A 16 3.84 2.34 -3.06
N GLY A 17 4.83 1.52 -2.73
CA GLY A 17 6.19 1.68 -3.25
C GLY A 17 7.21 2.20 -2.25
N LEU A 18 6.80 2.63 -1.05
CA LEU A 18 7.74 3.03 0.00
C LEU A 18 8.58 1.82 0.43
N SER A 19 9.91 1.92 0.29
CA SER A 19 10.81 0.87 0.75
C SER A 19 11.04 1.02 2.24
N LEU A 20 10.55 0.05 3.01
CA LEU A 20 10.80 -0.04 4.44
C LEU A 20 12.08 -0.84 4.67
N PRO A 21 12.93 -0.41 5.62
CA PRO A 21 13.96 -1.29 6.13
C PRO A 21 13.30 -2.50 6.82
N GLY A 22 14.03 -3.60 6.86
CA GLY A 22 13.62 -4.80 7.57
C GLY A 22 14.81 -5.32 8.37
N PRO A 23 14.56 -6.16 9.38
CA PRO A 23 15.59 -6.60 10.30
C PRO A 23 16.77 -7.14 9.51
N SER A 24 17.96 -6.60 9.80
CA SER A 24 19.20 -7.11 9.23
C SER A 24 19.23 -8.63 9.41
N ASN A 25 19.21 -9.38 8.31
CA ASN A 25 19.40 -10.82 8.39
C ASN A 25 20.86 -11.02 8.81
N PRO A 26 21.15 -11.55 10.01
CA PRO A 26 22.53 -11.65 10.51
C PRO A 26 23.40 -12.57 9.64
N ASN A 27 22.79 -13.36 8.74
CA ASN A 27 23.48 -14.25 7.80
C ASN A 27 23.60 -13.67 6.37
N ALA A 28 23.07 -12.49 6.09
CA ALA A 28 23.13 -11.89 4.77
C ALA A 28 24.11 -10.71 4.76
N ILE A 29 25.30 -10.93 4.20
CA ILE A 29 26.40 -9.96 4.11
C ILE A 29 25.99 -8.71 3.30
N TRP A 30 24.89 -8.77 2.53
CA TRP A 30 24.48 -7.73 1.58
C TRP A 30 22.98 -7.47 1.48
N ALA A 31 22.14 -8.07 2.34
CA ALA A 31 20.69 -7.94 2.23
C ALA A 31 20.07 -7.41 3.52
N THR A 32 19.76 -6.12 3.54
CA THR A 32 18.65 -5.61 4.34
C THR A 32 17.39 -6.32 3.84
N ALA A 33 16.67 -7.03 4.71
CA ALA A 33 15.41 -7.70 4.37
C ALA A 33 14.27 -6.69 4.22
N GLY A 34 14.54 -5.58 3.54
CA GLY A 34 13.58 -4.53 3.29
C GLY A 34 12.42 -5.03 2.44
N ARG A 35 11.27 -4.39 2.62
CA ARG A 35 10.07 -4.69 1.84
C ARG A 35 9.45 -3.42 1.32
N THR A 36 8.70 -3.54 0.23
CA THR A 36 7.85 -2.47 -0.25
C THR A 36 6.56 -2.46 0.57
N ALA A 37 6.22 -1.31 1.14
CA ALA A 37 4.94 -1.08 1.79
C ALA A 37 3.87 -0.66 0.78
N LEU A 38 2.63 -1.04 1.09
CA LEU A 38 1.45 -0.61 0.38
C LEU A 38 0.79 0.58 1.08
N ARG A 39 0.11 1.43 0.31
CA ARG A 39 -0.75 2.49 0.86
C ARG A 39 -1.74 1.89 1.85
N GLY A 40 -1.94 2.57 2.98
CA GLY A 40 -2.84 2.14 4.06
C GLY A 40 -2.22 1.23 5.10
N GLU A 41 -1.00 0.74 4.88
CA GLU A 41 -0.31 0.02 5.95
C GLU A 41 0.09 0.97 7.07
N VAL A 42 -0.23 0.58 8.30
CA VAL A 42 0.33 1.17 9.52
C VAL A 42 1.49 0.30 9.96
N VAL A 43 2.68 0.86 10.00
CA VAL A 43 3.92 0.11 10.22
C VAL A 43 4.76 0.78 11.30
N GLU A 44 5.41 -0.06 12.09
CA GLU A 44 6.42 0.35 13.05
C GLU A 44 7.79 0.29 12.39
N VAL A 45 8.54 1.39 12.41
CA VAL A 45 9.86 1.51 11.80
C VAL A 45 10.86 1.93 12.86
N GLU A 46 11.97 1.21 12.98
CA GLU A 46 13.06 1.64 13.87
C GLU A 46 13.82 2.79 13.23
N ARG A 47 13.95 3.92 13.94
CA ARG A 47 14.61 5.13 13.42
C ARG A 47 16.05 4.87 12.98
N SER A 48 16.77 4.02 13.70
CA SER A 48 18.17 3.66 13.39
C SER A 48 18.34 3.10 11.98
N GLU A 49 17.31 2.45 11.43
CA GLU A 49 17.33 1.82 10.10
C GLU A 49 16.96 2.79 8.96
N THR A 50 16.64 4.04 9.30
CA THR A 50 16.15 5.06 8.35
C THR A 50 17.12 6.20 8.11
N LEU A 51 18.27 6.17 8.79
CA LEU A 51 19.31 7.19 8.72
C LEU A 51 20.07 7.10 7.38
N ASP A 52 20.35 8.25 6.79
CA ASP A 52 21.25 8.35 5.65
C ASP A 52 22.72 8.43 6.08
N ARG A 53 23.62 8.65 5.10
CA ARG A 53 25.07 8.77 5.35
C ARG A 53 25.46 9.96 6.25
N ASN A 54 24.60 10.96 6.37
CA ASN A 54 24.81 12.13 7.20
C ASN A 54 24.17 11.96 8.60
N GLY A 55 23.43 10.87 8.81
CA GLY A 55 22.68 10.62 10.04
C GLY A 55 21.28 11.26 10.03
N ASP A 56 20.79 11.74 8.88
CA ASP A 56 19.45 12.30 8.76
C ASP A 56 18.44 11.19 8.48
N SER A 57 17.38 11.10 9.28
CA SER A 57 16.31 10.12 9.05
C SER A 57 15.28 10.67 8.07
N TRP A 58 14.85 9.84 7.11
CA TRP A 58 13.70 10.20 6.28
C TRP A 58 12.39 10.27 7.06
N LEU A 59 12.30 9.71 8.29
CA LEU A 59 11.12 9.83 9.17
C LEU A 59 10.91 11.26 9.68
N ASP A 60 11.93 12.10 9.67
CA ASP A 60 11.86 13.49 10.13
C ASP A 60 11.44 14.47 9.01
N MET A 61 11.19 13.97 7.80
CA MET A 61 10.75 14.78 6.68
C MET A 61 9.29 15.19 6.85
N ASP A 62 9.03 16.50 6.78
CA ASP A 62 7.70 17.04 6.63
C ASP A 62 7.16 16.84 5.19
N ASP A 63 5.89 17.22 4.97
CA ASP A 63 5.24 17.07 3.69
C ASP A 63 6.00 17.82 2.57
N GLU A 64 6.58 18.99 2.84
CA GLU A 64 7.35 19.78 1.85
C GLU A 64 8.65 19.07 1.45
N ALA A 65 9.40 18.55 2.43
CA ALA A 65 10.63 17.79 2.18
C ALA A 65 10.36 16.48 1.43
N GLN A 66 9.26 15.77 1.77
CA GLN A 66 8.84 14.57 1.05
C GLN A 66 8.46 14.90 -0.40
N LEU A 67 7.70 15.97 -0.63
CA LEU A 67 7.34 16.43 -1.97
C LEU A 67 8.59 16.83 -2.79
N ALA A 68 9.55 17.53 -2.19
CA ALA A 68 10.80 17.88 -2.87
C ALA A 68 11.62 16.64 -3.26
N ARG A 69 11.64 15.61 -2.40
CA ARG A 69 12.43 14.38 -2.62
C ARG A 69 11.77 13.37 -3.55
N TRP A 70 10.46 13.18 -3.44
CA TRP A 70 9.73 12.10 -4.10
C TRP A 70 8.59 12.56 -5.00
N SER A 71 8.33 13.87 -5.08
CA SER A 71 7.19 14.47 -5.78
C SER A 71 5.82 14.03 -5.25
N VAL A 72 5.79 13.38 -4.09
CA VAL A 72 4.58 12.92 -3.40
C VAL A 72 4.88 12.72 -1.91
N VAL A 73 3.89 12.94 -1.05
CA VAL A 73 3.97 12.57 0.37
C VAL A 73 3.81 11.04 0.48
N ARG A 74 4.84 10.36 0.98
CA ARG A 74 4.89 8.89 1.02
C ARG A 74 4.29 8.31 2.29
N PHE A 75 4.38 9.03 3.42
CA PHE A 75 3.91 8.55 4.72
C PHE A 75 3.58 9.73 5.65
N ARG A 76 2.85 9.43 6.73
CA ARG A 76 2.69 10.31 7.89
C ARG A 76 2.97 9.57 9.19
N VAL A 77 3.56 10.26 10.16
CA VAL A 77 3.80 9.70 11.50
C VAL A 77 2.48 9.54 12.23
N GLY A 78 2.26 8.37 12.85
CA GLY A 78 1.03 8.00 13.53
C GLY A 78 0.12 7.11 12.68
N ASP A 79 -0.99 6.69 13.29
CA ASP A 79 -2.09 5.99 12.62
C ASP A 79 -3.11 7.02 12.10
N HIS A 80 -3.10 7.23 10.79
CA HIS A 80 -3.89 8.22 10.07
C HIS A 80 -4.81 7.59 9.03
N VAL A 81 -5.03 6.27 9.06
CA VAL A 81 -5.73 5.54 7.99
C VAL A 81 -7.08 6.17 7.62
N GLU A 82 -7.89 6.53 8.62
CA GLU A 82 -9.21 7.14 8.40
C GLU A 82 -9.10 8.58 7.86
N ALA A 83 -8.19 9.39 8.40
CA ALA A 83 -7.99 10.79 7.99
C ALA A 83 -7.52 10.90 6.53
N GLU A 84 -6.82 9.87 6.04
CA GLU A 84 -6.27 9.79 4.69
C GLU A 84 -7.25 9.18 3.67
N GLY A 85 -8.47 8.83 4.12
CA GLY A 85 -9.54 8.29 3.29
C GLY A 85 -9.20 6.94 2.66
N ILE A 86 -8.32 6.15 3.30
CA ILE A 86 -7.82 4.91 2.72
C ILE A 86 -8.85 3.80 2.87
N ARG A 87 -9.40 3.31 1.76
CA ARG A 87 -10.50 2.33 1.79
C ARG A 87 -10.03 0.91 2.04
N TYR A 88 -8.85 0.56 1.52
CA TYR A 88 -8.20 -0.73 1.74
C TYR A 88 -6.70 -0.64 1.43
N ILE A 89 -5.93 -1.58 1.98
CA ILE A 89 -4.48 -1.65 1.77
C ILE A 89 -4.15 -1.92 0.29
N GLY A 90 -3.33 -1.05 -0.29
CA GLY A 90 -2.88 -1.11 -1.69
C GLY A 90 -3.92 -0.64 -2.70
N GLU A 91 -4.83 0.27 -2.33
CA GLU A 91 -5.86 0.81 -3.24
C GLU A 91 -5.31 1.63 -4.41
N ASP A 92 -4.04 2.03 -4.35
CA ASP A 92 -3.30 2.71 -5.41
C ASP A 92 -2.45 1.73 -6.25
N ASP A 93 -2.41 0.44 -5.90
CA ASP A 93 -1.72 -0.60 -6.66
C ASP A 93 -2.72 -1.36 -7.55
N GLU A 94 -2.55 -1.25 -8.87
CA GLU A 94 -3.43 -1.86 -9.86
C GLU A 94 -3.49 -3.39 -9.75
N ARG A 95 -2.38 -4.04 -9.38
CA ARG A 95 -2.33 -5.51 -9.26
C ARG A 95 -3.10 -5.98 -8.04
N ILE A 96 -2.98 -5.26 -6.93
CA ILE A 96 -3.76 -5.53 -5.72
C ILE A 96 -5.24 -5.28 -5.97
N THR A 97 -5.56 -4.13 -6.58
CA THR A 97 -6.92 -3.75 -7.00
C THR A 97 -7.54 -4.84 -7.88
N TYR A 98 -6.82 -5.28 -8.92
CA TYR A 98 -7.25 -6.34 -9.82
C TYR A 98 -7.51 -7.66 -9.07
N ARG A 99 -6.56 -8.13 -8.26
CA ARG A 99 -6.70 -9.41 -7.53
C ARG A 99 -7.87 -9.38 -6.55
N ARG A 100 -8.09 -8.26 -5.85
CA ARG A 100 -9.23 -8.07 -4.95
C ARG A 100 -10.54 -8.11 -5.72
N ARG A 101 -10.62 -7.37 -6.83
CA ARG A 101 -11.79 -7.40 -7.71
C ARG A 101 -12.11 -8.80 -8.20
N GLU A 102 -11.14 -9.53 -8.75
CA GLU A 102 -11.37 -10.88 -9.28
C GLU A 102 -11.85 -11.85 -8.19
N ARG A 103 -11.30 -11.75 -6.98
CA ARG A 103 -11.77 -12.53 -5.83
C ARG A 103 -13.22 -12.20 -5.46
N GLU A 104 -13.58 -10.92 -5.36
CA GLU A 104 -14.95 -10.51 -5.04
C GLU A 104 -15.94 -10.88 -6.15
N VAL A 105 -15.57 -10.72 -7.42
CA VAL A 105 -16.37 -11.17 -8.56
C VAL A 105 -16.60 -12.68 -8.51
N HIS A 106 -15.56 -13.45 -8.18
CA HIS A 106 -15.68 -14.90 -8.03
C HIS A 106 -16.66 -15.29 -6.93
N GLU A 107 -16.63 -14.64 -5.78
CA GLU A 107 -17.61 -14.88 -4.70
C GLU A 107 -19.03 -14.41 -5.07
N ALA A 108 -19.16 -13.23 -5.68
CA ALA A 108 -20.45 -12.71 -6.12
C ALA A 108 -21.14 -13.64 -7.14
N ARG A 109 -20.36 -14.29 -8.02
CA ARG A 109 -20.88 -15.28 -8.98
C ARG A 109 -21.51 -16.51 -8.32
N LYS A 110 -21.16 -16.82 -7.06
CA LYS A 110 -21.74 -17.93 -6.29
C LYS A 110 -23.10 -17.58 -5.68
N ILE A 111 -23.51 -16.31 -5.68
CA ILE A 111 -24.82 -15.88 -5.18
C ILE A 111 -25.92 -16.50 -6.06
N ALA A 112 -26.84 -17.26 -5.45
CA ALA A 112 -27.89 -17.98 -6.15
C ALA A 112 -28.92 -17.03 -6.79
N ASP A 113 -29.42 -16.07 -6.02
CA ASP A 113 -30.40 -15.09 -6.50
C ASP A 113 -29.77 -14.16 -7.56
N ALA A 114 -30.43 -14.07 -8.71
CA ALA A 114 -29.92 -13.31 -9.84
C ALA A 114 -29.94 -11.79 -9.59
N VAL A 115 -30.92 -11.30 -8.83
CA VAL A 115 -31.05 -9.86 -8.52
C VAL A 115 -29.95 -9.45 -7.54
N GLN A 116 -29.78 -10.19 -6.45
CA GLN A 116 -28.70 -9.98 -5.49
C GLN A 116 -27.32 -10.10 -6.14
N ARG A 117 -27.10 -11.13 -6.98
CA ARG A 117 -25.84 -11.29 -7.73
C ARG A 117 -25.53 -10.07 -8.59
N LYS A 118 -26.53 -9.54 -9.31
CA LYS A 118 -26.36 -8.35 -10.15
C LYS A 118 -26.05 -7.11 -9.31
N ALA A 119 -26.76 -6.91 -8.20
CA ALA A 119 -26.51 -5.79 -7.30
C ALA A 119 -25.08 -5.83 -6.74
N GLU A 120 -24.61 -7.02 -6.34
CA GLU A 120 -23.28 -7.19 -5.78
C GLU A 120 -22.18 -6.96 -6.83
N LEU A 121 -22.34 -7.49 -8.05
CA LEU A 121 -21.40 -7.21 -9.14
C LEU A 121 -21.31 -5.72 -9.47
N ASN A 122 -22.45 -5.01 -9.47
CA ASN A 122 -22.46 -3.56 -9.68
C ASN A 122 -21.72 -2.81 -8.55
N ARG A 123 -21.91 -3.22 -7.30
CA ARG A 123 -21.19 -2.65 -6.14
C ARG A 123 -19.67 -2.83 -6.29
N ILE A 124 -19.24 -4.03 -6.67
CA ILE A 124 -17.82 -4.36 -6.88
C ILE A 124 -17.23 -3.49 -8.00
N TYR A 125 -17.94 -3.34 -9.13
CA TYR A 125 -17.47 -2.52 -10.25
C TYR A 125 -17.45 -1.02 -9.93
N ALA A 126 -18.36 -0.53 -9.08
CA ALA A 126 -18.29 0.84 -8.58
C ALA A 126 -17.07 1.08 -7.68
N LEU A 127 -16.62 0.05 -6.94
CA LEU A 127 -15.51 0.15 -6.01
C LEU A 127 -14.14 0.03 -6.68
N TYR A 128 -13.99 -0.93 -7.61
CA TYR A 128 -12.70 -1.30 -8.22
C TYR A 128 -12.59 -0.99 -9.71
N GLY A 129 -13.64 -0.45 -10.34
CA GLY A 129 -13.74 -0.30 -11.78
C GLY A 129 -14.27 -1.55 -12.49
N ALA A 130 -14.88 -1.34 -13.66
CA ALA A 130 -15.32 -2.43 -14.53
C ALA A 130 -14.10 -3.17 -15.12
N PRO A 131 -14.20 -4.48 -15.41
CA PRO A 131 -13.17 -5.17 -16.16
C PRO A 131 -12.99 -4.50 -17.54
N ASP A 132 -11.74 -4.21 -17.90
CA ASP A 132 -11.44 -3.73 -19.25
C ASP A 132 -11.92 -4.76 -20.27
N SER A 133 -12.89 -4.36 -21.07
CA SER A 133 -13.39 -5.16 -22.17
C SER A 133 -12.42 -5.07 -23.35
N GLY A 134 -11.23 -5.64 -23.21
CA GLY A 134 -10.19 -5.68 -24.25
C GLY A 134 -10.54 -6.51 -25.50
N GLN A 135 -11.78 -6.98 -25.66
CA GLN A 135 -12.25 -7.64 -26.87
C GLN A 135 -13.71 -7.28 -27.14
N ARG A 136 -13.92 -6.29 -28.04
CA ARG A 136 -15.08 -6.22 -28.95
C ARG A 136 -14.85 -5.14 -30.02
N THR A 137 -14.01 -5.48 -30.97
CA THR A 137 -14.21 -5.08 -32.37
C THR A 137 -13.88 -6.29 -33.22
N LEU A 138 -14.82 -7.23 -33.28
CA LEU A 138 -14.95 -8.08 -34.44
C LEU A 138 -15.33 -7.15 -35.59
N SER A 139 -14.34 -6.85 -36.43
CA SER A 139 -14.42 -6.67 -37.88
C SER A 139 -15.83 -6.44 -38.47
N GLU A 140 -16.07 -5.21 -38.94
CA GLU A 140 -16.77 -4.97 -40.21
C GLU A 140 -16.08 -3.81 -40.92
N GLY A 141 -15.59 -4.08 -42.15
CA GLY A 141 -14.86 -3.17 -43.02
C GLY A 141 -14.28 -3.95 -44.19
#